data_AF-A0A194WU85-F1
#
_entry.id   AF-A0A194WU85-F1
#
_cell.length_a   1.000
_cell.length_b   1.000
_cell.length_c   1.000
_cell.angle_alpha   90.00
_cell.angle_beta   90.00
_cell.angle_gamma   90.00
#
_symmetry.space_group_name_H-M   'P 1'
#
loop_
_entity.id
_entity.type
_entity.pdbx_description
1 polymer ?
#
loop_
_entity_poly.entity_id
_entity_poly.type
_entity_poly.pdbx_seq_one_letter_code
_entity_poly.pdbx_strand_id
1 'polypeptide(L)'
;MEDLNVEEIKRQVLDTHFSPRSRPSSSASNAPPMPQFFRLMRLMDVWSIRLSVLRKVSPLLLALEDTEIALKSGWNAIRNPTEEECLSRETFNIMRDVLREKVTTLGRDLDYLLDTLEGRPDTLPDGWLDRMEVIENDYGSWDVAGDRKVREGEWAKLAKRRKEEEDARRLQEAEEAEVARQKAEREA
;
A
#
# COMPACT_ATOMS: atom_id res chain seq x y z
N MET A 1 -14.84 77.23 -79.53
CA MET A 1 -15.37 76.84 -78.21
C MET A 1 -15.27 75.33 -78.22
N GLU A 2 -14.16 74.82 -77.70
CA GLU A 2 -13.76 73.42 -77.88
C GLU A 2 -14.70 72.52 -77.08
N ASP A 3 -15.38 71.63 -77.79
CA ASP A 3 -16.31 70.67 -77.22
C ASP A 3 -15.55 69.77 -76.23
N LEU A 4 -15.94 69.82 -74.95
CA LEU A 4 -15.40 68.90 -73.95
C LEU A 4 -15.71 67.47 -74.39
N ASN A 5 -14.66 66.73 -74.73
CA ASN A 5 -14.76 65.33 -75.10
C ASN A 5 -15.10 64.49 -73.86
N VAL A 6 -16.41 64.31 -73.64
CA VAL A 6 -16.98 63.55 -72.51
C VAL A 6 -16.46 62.10 -72.46
N GLU A 7 -16.06 61.54 -73.61
CA GLU A 7 -15.53 60.18 -73.68
C GLU A 7 -14.07 60.09 -73.21
N GLU A 8 -13.27 61.14 -73.37
CA GLU A 8 -11.93 61.26 -72.78
C GLU A 8 -12.03 61.31 -71.24
N ILE A 9 -13.00 62.09 -70.73
CA ILE A 9 -13.26 62.24 -69.29
C ILE A 9 -13.77 60.92 -68.69
N LYS A 10 -14.67 60.20 -69.37
CA LYS A 10 -15.11 58.86 -68.95
C LYS A 10 -13.94 57.88 -68.89
N ARG A 11 -13.05 57.90 -69.89
CA ARG A 11 -11.84 57.04 -69.90
C ARG A 11 -10.95 57.36 -68.71
N GLN A 12 -10.73 58.64 -68.44
CA GLN A 12 -9.88 59.09 -67.34
C GLN A 12 -10.49 58.80 -65.95
N VAL A 13 -11.83 58.84 -65.80
CA VAL A 13 -12.53 58.45 -64.56
C VAL A 13 -12.57 56.93 -64.36
N LEU A 14 -12.67 56.15 -65.44
CA LEU A 14 -12.61 54.69 -65.40
C LEU A 14 -11.18 54.17 -65.14
N ASP A 15 -10.15 54.84 -65.65
CA ASP A 15 -8.75 54.49 -65.43
C ASP A 15 -8.23 54.95 -64.05
N THR A 16 -8.88 55.93 -63.40
CA THR A 16 -8.46 56.45 -62.08
C THR A 16 -9.03 55.68 -60.88
N HIS A 17 -9.82 54.62 -61.09
CA HIS A 17 -10.38 53.80 -60.01
C HIS A 17 -9.99 52.31 -60.02
N PHE A 18 -8.80 51.99 -60.54
CA PHE A 18 -8.13 50.73 -60.18
C PHE A 18 -6.67 51.00 -59.78
N SER A 19 -6.49 51.47 -58.55
CA SER A 19 -5.24 51.22 -57.84
C SER A 19 -5.24 49.77 -57.34
N PRO A 20 -4.27 48.93 -57.74
CA PRO A 20 -4.13 47.57 -57.27
C PRO A 20 -3.48 47.61 -55.89
N ARG A 21 -4.29 47.77 -54.84
CA ARG A 21 -3.87 47.44 -53.48
C ARG A 21 -4.92 46.53 -52.85
N SER A 22 -4.45 45.31 -52.56
CA SER A 22 -5.00 44.38 -51.57
C SER A 22 -6.15 43.47 -52.03
N ARG A 23 -5.78 42.35 -52.65
CA ARG A 23 -6.39 41.03 -52.35
C ARG A 23 -5.27 40.12 -51.84
N PRO A 24 -5.51 39.23 -50.87
CA PRO A 24 -6.62 38.27 -50.88
C PRO A 24 -7.59 38.51 -49.71
N SER A 25 -8.91 38.51 -49.92
CA SER A 25 -9.74 37.33 -50.19
C SER A 25 -9.56 36.25 -49.14
N SER A 26 -10.54 36.16 -48.24
CA SER A 26 -10.72 35.14 -47.22
C SER A 26 -10.38 33.74 -47.72
N SER A 27 -9.39 33.10 -47.12
CA SER A 27 -9.30 31.65 -46.98
C SER A 27 -8.27 31.30 -45.90
N ALA A 28 -8.74 30.57 -44.90
CA ALA A 28 -7.99 29.90 -43.84
C ALA A 28 -7.39 30.77 -42.72
N SER A 29 -8.24 31.24 -41.80
CA SER A 29 -7.91 31.16 -40.37
C SER A 29 -9.13 30.80 -39.52
N ASN A 30 -9.99 29.93 -40.03
CA ASN A 30 -10.98 29.20 -39.22
C ASN A 30 -10.41 27.83 -38.80
N ALA A 31 -9.10 27.67 -38.72
CA ALA A 31 -8.58 26.57 -37.92
C ALA A 31 -8.92 26.92 -36.47
N PRO A 32 -9.80 26.17 -35.78
CA PRO A 32 -9.99 26.42 -34.36
C PRO A 32 -8.59 26.36 -33.71
N PRO A 33 -8.22 27.26 -32.78
CA PRO A 33 -6.93 27.26 -32.10
C PRO A 33 -6.71 26.04 -31.17
N MET A 34 -7.45 24.96 -31.40
CA MET A 34 -7.80 23.94 -30.43
C MET A 34 -7.43 22.52 -30.90
N PRO A 35 -6.37 22.26 -31.69
CA PRO A 35 -5.70 20.95 -31.60
C PRO A 35 -4.54 20.96 -30.60
N GLN A 36 -3.79 22.06 -30.57
CA GLN A 36 -2.60 22.20 -29.73
C GLN A 36 -2.99 22.35 -28.25
N PHE A 37 -4.10 23.02 -27.96
CA PHE A 37 -4.61 23.17 -26.59
C PHE A 37 -5.07 21.82 -26.00
N PHE A 38 -5.88 21.03 -26.72
CA PHE A 38 -6.26 19.69 -26.25
C PHE A 38 -5.05 18.76 -26.10
N ARG A 39 -4.06 18.86 -26.99
CA ARG A 39 -2.80 18.11 -26.87
C ARG A 39 -2.02 18.52 -25.62
N LEU A 40 -1.91 19.82 -25.35
CA LEU A 40 -1.24 20.33 -24.15
C LEU A 40 -1.98 19.92 -22.88
N MET A 41 -3.31 20.07 -22.84
CA MET A 41 -4.13 19.63 -21.70
C MET A 41 -3.94 18.13 -21.42
N ARG A 42 -3.94 17.30 -22.47
CA ARG A 42 -3.68 15.86 -22.34
C ARG A 42 -2.27 15.56 -21.81
N LEU A 43 -1.26 16.29 -22.28
CA LEU A 43 0.11 16.14 -21.76
C LEU A 43 0.17 16.56 -20.28
N MET A 44 -0.45 17.68 -19.92
CA MET A 44 -0.52 18.15 -18.54
C MET A 44 -1.24 17.15 -17.63
N ASP A 45 -2.31 16.51 -18.08
CA ASP A 45 -3.01 15.44 -17.36
C ASP A 45 -2.08 14.25 -17.10
N VAL A 46 -1.40 13.74 -18.14
CA VAL A 46 -0.44 12.64 -18.01
C VAL A 46 0.70 12.98 -17.05
N TRP A 47 1.29 14.17 -17.17
CA TRP A 47 2.37 14.60 -16.29
C TRP A 47 1.90 14.82 -14.85
N SER A 48 0.67 15.31 -14.65
CA SER A 48 0.09 15.46 -13.32
C SER A 48 -0.05 14.10 -12.63
N ILE A 49 -0.53 13.08 -13.35
CA ILE A 49 -0.64 11.72 -12.84
C ILE A 49 0.74 11.12 -12.54
N ARG A 50 1.68 11.19 -13.48
CA ARG A 50 3.04 10.68 -13.27
C ARG A 50 3.73 11.32 -12.05
N LEU A 51 3.55 12.63 -11.86
CA LEU A 51 4.09 13.32 -10.68
C LEU A 51 3.37 12.92 -9.38
N SER A 52 2.07 12.64 -9.42
CA SER A 52 1.32 12.12 -8.27
C SER A 52 1.78 10.72 -7.88
N VAL A 53 1.93 9.84 -8.86
CA VAL A 53 2.46 8.48 -8.68
C VAL A 53 3.88 8.54 -8.13
N LEU A 54 4.78 9.31 -8.74
CA LEU A 54 6.18 9.43 -8.28
C LEU A 54 6.31 9.88 -6.82
N ARG A 55 5.42 10.78 -6.35
CA ARG A 55 5.40 11.22 -4.95
C ARG A 55 4.99 10.12 -3.97
N LYS A 56 4.18 9.17 -4.42
CA LYS A 56 3.66 8.05 -3.63
C LYS A 56 4.56 6.82 -3.68
N VAL A 57 5.29 6.64 -4.78
CA VAL A 57 6.23 5.51 -4.95
C VAL A 57 7.34 5.52 -3.90
N SER A 58 8.01 6.65 -3.67
CA SER A 58 9.13 6.70 -2.72
C SER A 58 8.75 6.25 -1.29
N PRO A 59 7.69 6.78 -0.65
CA PRO A 59 7.28 6.30 0.67
C PRO A 59 6.77 4.86 0.64
N LEU A 60 6.11 4.41 -0.43
CA LEU A 60 5.68 3.02 -0.58
C LEU A 60 6.86 2.05 -0.53
N LEU A 61 7.94 2.35 -1.26
CA LEU A 61 9.13 1.48 -1.30
C LEU A 61 9.84 1.37 0.06
N LEU A 62 9.86 2.47 0.83
CA LEU A 62 10.37 2.44 2.20
C LEU A 62 9.47 1.61 3.11
N ALA A 63 8.15 1.77 2.98
CA ALA A 63 7.19 0.99 3.75
C ALA A 63 7.23 -0.52 3.42
N LEU A 64 7.48 -0.89 2.16
CA LEU A 64 7.73 -2.28 1.75
C LEU A 64 8.95 -2.87 2.48
N GLU A 65 10.07 -2.15 2.49
CA GLU A 65 11.27 -2.62 3.18
C GLU A 65 11.06 -2.72 4.70
N ASP A 66 10.44 -1.70 5.29
CA ASP A 66 10.15 -1.65 6.73
C ASP A 66 9.19 -2.76 7.17
N THR A 67 8.21 -3.14 6.34
CA THR A 67 7.28 -4.24 6.61
C THR A 67 7.98 -5.59 6.52
N GLU A 68 8.81 -5.81 5.50
CA GLU A 68 9.61 -7.03 5.39
C GLU A 68 10.55 -7.22 6.59
N ILE A 69 11.23 -6.15 7.03
CA ILE A 69 12.11 -6.19 8.21
C ILE A 69 11.30 -6.48 9.47
N ALA A 70 10.13 -5.85 9.62
CA ALA A 70 9.25 -6.08 10.76
C ALA A 70 8.72 -7.52 10.80
N LEU A 71 8.35 -8.09 9.65
CA LEU A 71 7.93 -9.49 9.53
C LEU A 71 9.07 -10.46 9.87
N LYS A 72 10.27 -10.23 9.32
CA LYS A 72 11.48 -11.00 9.67
C LYS A 72 11.73 -10.98 11.18
N SER A 73 11.56 -9.81 11.80
CA SER A 73 11.70 -9.65 13.26
C SER A 73 10.60 -10.38 14.03
N GLY A 74 9.35 -10.32 13.55
CA GLY A 74 8.21 -11.05 14.13
C GLY A 74 8.40 -12.57 14.08
N TRP A 75 8.96 -13.10 12.99
CA TRP A 75 9.30 -14.52 12.88
C TRP A 75 10.38 -14.93 13.88
N ASN A 76 11.42 -14.11 14.03
CA ASN A 76 12.48 -14.36 15.01
C ASN A 76 11.93 -14.38 16.44
N ALA A 77 11.01 -13.46 16.78
CA ALA A 77 10.36 -13.41 18.08
C ALA A 77 9.55 -14.68 18.39
N ILE A 78 8.88 -15.27 17.40
CA ILE A 78 8.10 -16.52 17.58
C ILE A 78 8.99 -17.76 17.65
N ARG A 79 10.09 -17.80 16.89
CA ARG A 79 10.99 -18.96 16.86
C ARG A 79 11.83 -19.07 18.12
N ASN A 80 12.33 -17.94 18.62
CA ASN A 80 13.21 -17.88 19.77
C ASN A 80 12.58 -16.99 20.85
N PRO A 81 11.51 -17.44 21.54
CA PRO A 81 11.06 -16.76 22.74
C PRO A 81 12.23 -16.76 23.74
N THR A 82 12.58 -15.59 24.28
CA THR A 82 13.68 -15.43 25.24
C THR A 82 13.57 -16.50 26.33
N GLU A 83 14.66 -17.22 26.59
CA GLU A 83 14.73 -18.65 26.97
C GLU A 83 13.89 -19.21 28.14
N GLU A 84 13.09 -18.43 28.86
CA GLU A 84 12.32 -18.92 30.02
C GLU A 84 10.81 -18.59 30.02
N GLU A 85 10.34 -17.72 29.13
CA GLU A 85 8.92 -17.36 29.06
C GLU A 85 8.34 -17.54 27.66
N CYS A 86 7.29 -18.37 27.56
CA CYS A 86 6.50 -18.42 26.34
C CYS A 86 5.94 -17.03 26.02
N LEU A 87 5.89 -16.70 24.72
CA LEU A 87 5.34 -15.43 24.23
C LEU A 87 3.98 -15.17 24.86
N SER A 88 3.87 -14.06 25.59
CA SER A 88 2.59 -13.63 26.16
C SER A 88 1.60 -13.33 25.05
N ARG A 89 0.33 -13.68 25.31
CA ARG A 89 -0.80 -13.35 24.45
C ARG A 89 -0.89 -11.86 24.16
N GLU A 90 -0.66 -11.04 25.17
CA GLU A 90 -0.74 -9.58 25.06
C GLU A 90 0.35 -9.03 24.14
N THR A 91 1.60 -9.46 24.35
CA THR A 91 2.73 -9.05 23.49
C THR A 91 2.52 -9.49 22.04
N PHE A 92 2.03 -10.71 21.83
CA PHE A 92 1.72 -11.18 20.48
C PHE A 92 0.61 -10.37 19.81
N ASN A 93 -0.46 -10.04 20.54
CA ASN A 93 -1.55 -9.21 20.00
C ASN A 93 -1.04 -7.81 19.60
N ILE A 94 -0.19 -7.18 20.42
CA ILE A 94 0.41 -5.87 20.08
C ILE A 94 1.23 -5.98 18.79
N MET A 95 2.11 -6.98 18.69
CA MET A 95 2.90 -7.19 17.48
C MET A 95 2.02 -7.43 16.24
N ARG A 96 0.94 -8.21 16.42
CA ARG A 96 0.00 -8.53 15.35
C ARG A 96 -0.71 -7.27 14.86
N ASP A 97 -1.19 -6.44 15.76
CA ASP A 97 -1.95 -5.25 15.41
C ASP A 97 -1.06 -4.24 14.67
N VAL A 98 0.19 -4.06 15.10
CA VAL A 98 1.18 -3.21 14.40
C VAL A 98 1.50 -3.75 13.00
N LEU A 99 1.76 -5.05 12.87
CA LEU A 99 2.06 -5.65 11.56
C LEU A 99 0.85 -5.59 10.62
N ARG A 100 -0.35 -5.85 11.14
CA ARG A 100 -1.61 -5.72 10.40
C ARG A 100 -1.82 -4.30 9.88
N GLU A 101 -1.62 -3.30 10.72
CA GLU A 101 -1.74 -1.90 10.33
C GLU A 101 -0.79 -1.56 9.19
N LYS A 102 0.48 -1.98 9.29
CA LYS A 102 1.46 -1.72 8.24
C LYS A 102 1.11 -2.41 6.92
N VAL A 103 0.76 -3.71 6.96
CA VAL A 103 0.37 -4.47 5.75
C VAL A 103 -0.87 -3.86 5.11
N THR A 104 -1.90 -3.54 5.90
CA THR A 104 -3.14 -2.95 5.35
C THR A 104 -2.94 -1.54 4.79
N THR A 105 -2.07 -0.73 5.42
CA THR A 105 -1.74 0.60 4.90
C THR A 105 -0.98 0.49 3.59
N LEU A 106 -0.02 -0.42 3.52
CA LEU A 106 0.77 -0.67 2.33
C LEU A 106 -0.10 -1.14 1.15
N GLY A 107 -1.02 -2.07 1.40
CA GLY A 107 -1.99 -2.52 0.39
C GLY A 107 -2.85 -1.38 -0.14
N ARG A 108 -3.37 -0.52 0.75
CA ARG A 108 -4.15 0.66 0.37
C ARG A 108 -3.36 1.67 -0.47
N ASP A 109 -2.10 1.91 -0.12
CA ASP A 109 -1.24 2.82 -0.89
C ASP A 109 -0.91 2.24 -2.27
N LEU A 110 -0.73 0.91 -2.38
CA LEU A 110 -0.54 0.23 -3.65
C LEU A 110 -1.81 0.25 -4.52
N ASP A 111 -2.97 -0.03 -3.93
CA ASP A 111 -4.27 0.04 -4.61
C ASP A 111 -4.54 1.45 -5.14
N TYR A 112 -4.26 2.48 -4.34
CA TYR A 112 -4.38 3.88 -4.79
C TYR A 112 -3.54 4.16 -6.04
N LEU A 113 -2.33 3.59 -6.12
CA LEU A 113 -1.47 3.74 -7.30
C LEU A 113 -2.03 2.97 -8.51
N LEU A 114 -2.56 1.77 -8.31
CA LEU A 114 -3.20 0.98 -9.36
C LEU A 114 -4.44 1.69 -9.92
N ASP A 115 -5.32 2.19 -9.04
CA ASP A 115 -6.50 2.97 -9.41
C ASP A 115 -6.12 4.25 -10.17
N THR A 116 -5.04 4.92 -9.74
CA THR A 116 -4.54 6.14 -10.41
C THR A 116 -4.03 5.87 -11.83
N LEU A 117 -3.51 4.66 -12.06
CA LEU A 117 -2.95 4.23 -13.34
C LEU A 117 -3.96 3.44 -14.19
N GLU A 118 -5.18 3.18 -13.70
CA GLU A 118 -6.19 2.44 -14.42
C GLU A 118 -6.52 3.12 -15.77
N GLY A 119 -6.51 2.33 -16.85
CA GLY A 119 -6.77 2.82 -18.21
C GLY A 119 -5.67 3.73 -18.79
N ARG A 120 -4.52 3.86 -18.10
CA ARG A 120 -3.34 4.58 -18.58
C ARG A 120 -2.33 3.61 -19.22
N PRO A 121 -1.44 4.08 -20.09
CA PRO A 121 -0.38 3.25 -20.66
C PRO A 121 0.75 2.94 -19.67
N ASP A 122 0.85 3.70 -18.57
CA ASP A 122 1.86 3.49 -17.54
C ASP A 122 1.33 2.47 -16.51
N THR A 123 2.18 1.54 -16.08
CA THR A 123 1.83 0.51 -15.09
C THR A 123 2.85 0.49 -13.95
N LEU A 124 2.47 -0.11 -12.82
CA LEU A 124 3.42 -0.42 -11.76
C LEU A 124 4.31 -1.60 -12.17
N PRO A 125 5.55 -1.67 -11.66
CA PRO A 125 6.40 -2.84 -11.82
C PRO A 125 5.78 -4.08 -11.15
N ASP A 126 5.71 -5.20 -11.86
CA ASP A 126 5.20 -6.48 -11.35
C ASP A 126 5.92 -6.91 -10.07
N GLY A 127 7.23 -6.71 -9.99
CA GLY A 127 8.01 -7.05 -8.79
C GLY A 127 7.60 -6.31 -7.52
N TRP A 128 6.88 -5.18 -7.60
CA TRP A 128 6.32 -4.53 -6.42
C TRP A 128 5.00 -5.18 -5.98
N LEU A 129 4.20 -5.64 -6.94
CA LEU A 129 2.99 -6.42 -6.69
C LEU A 129 3.35 -7.77 -6.07
N ASP A 130 4.35 -8.46 -6.64
CA ASP A 130 4.86 -9.73 -6.11
C ASP A 130 5.37 -9.57 -4.66
N ARG A 131 6.11 -8.49 -4.38
CA ARG A 131 6.56 -8.19 -3.00
C ARG A 131 5.39 -7.99 -2.06
N MET A 132 4.36 -7.28 -2.48
CA MET A 132 3.16 -7.09 -1.66
C MET A 132 2.45 -8.42 -1.38
N GLU A 133 2.25 -9.25 -2.40
CA GLU A 133 1.63 -10.58 -2.26
C GLU A 133 2.42 -11.47 -1.28
N VAL A 134 3.75 -11.48 -1.41
CA VAL A 134 4.62 -12.21 -0.49
C VAL A 134 4.44 -11.70 0.94
N ILE A 135 4.40 -10.38 1.16
CA ILE A 135 4.21 -9.78 2.48
C ILE A 135 2.84 -10.16 3.08
N GLU A 136 1.76 -10.13 2.31
CA GLU A 136 0.42 -10.50 2.77
C GLU A 136 0.36 -11.97 3.16
N ASN A 137 0.92 -12.85 2.32
CA ASN A 137 0.97 -14.28 2.58
C ASN A 137 1.87 -14.63 3.78
N ASP A 138 3.03 -13.97 3.91
CA ASP A 138 3.94 -14.13 5.03
C ASP A 138 3.32 -13.66 6.34
N TYR A 139 2.61 -12.52 6.33
CA TYR A 139 1.86 -12.04 7.48
C TYR A 139 0.76 -13.02 7.88
N GLY A 140 -0.03 -13.53 6.92
CA GLY A 140 -1.07 -14.51 7.21
C GLY A 140 -0.51 -15.80 7.81
N SER A 141 0.61 -16.29 7.27
CA SER A 141 1.33 -17.46 7.79
C SER A 141 1.89 -17.21 9.19
N TRP A 142 2.45 -16.02 9.42
CA TRP A 142 2.98 -15.59 10.71
C TRP A 142 1.90 -15.48 11.78
N ASP A 143 0.73 -14.91 11.46
CA ASP A 143 -0.39 -14.73 12.40
C ASP A 143 -0.89 -16.10 12.91
N VAL A 144 -1.11 -17.04 11.99
CA VAL A 144 -1.53 -18.40 12.33
C VAL A 144 -0.47 -19.15 13.13
N ALA A 145 0.80 -19.04 12.74
CA ALA A 145 1.90 -19.71 13.43
C ALA A 145 2.11 -19.14 14.84
N GLY A 146 1.99 -17.83 15.00
CA GLY A 146 2.09 -17.14 16.29
C GLY A 146 0.95 -17.48 17.23
N ASP A 147 -0.29 -17.46 16.74
CA ASP A 147 -1.46 -17.84 17.55
C ASP A 147 -1.37 -19.29 18.05
N ARG A 148 -0.90 -20.20 17.18
CA ARG A 148 -0.59 -21.59 17.57
C ARG A 148 0.47 -21.64 18.67
N LYS A 149 1.57 -20.89 18.53
CA LYS A 149 2.68 -20.88 19.50
C LYS A 149 2.28 -20.32 20.86
N VAL A 150 1.48 -19.27 20.89
CA VAL A 150 0.94 -18.73 22.15
C VAL A 150 0.04 -19.76 22.83
N ARG A 151 -0.85 -20.43 22.10
CA ARG A 151 -1.72 -21.50 22.64
C ARG A 151 -0.91 -22.67 23.20
N GLU A 152 0.10 -23.13 22.47
CA GLU A 152 1.03 -24.18 22.94
C GLU A 152 1.70 -23.77 24.26
N GLY A 153 2.15 -22.51 24.36
CA GLY A 153 2.76 -21.96 25.56
C GLY A 153 1.81 -21.87 26.76
N GLU A 154 0.57 -21.45 26.53
CA GLU A 154 -0.49 -21.39 27.54
C GLU A 154 -0.83 -22.79 28.07
N TRP A 155 -0.97 -23.77 27.18
CA TRP A 155 -1.22 -25.17 27.56
C TRP A 155 -0.06 -25.81 28.31
N ALA A 156 1.18 -25.52 27.89
CA ALA A 156 2.37 -26.00 28.62
C ALA A 156 2.42 -25.46 30.05
N LYS A 157 2.10 -24.17 30.24
CA LYS A 157 1.99 -23.54 31.58
C LYS A 157 0.90 -24.21 32.44
N LEU A 158 -0.27 -24.48 31.87
CA LEU A 158 -1.36 -25.17 32.57
C LEU A 158 -1.02 -26.62 32.91
N ALA A 159 -0.37 -27.35 31.98
CA ALA A 159 0.05 -28.72 32.21
C ALA A 159 1.11 -28.82 33.30
N LYS A 160 2.05 -27.87 33.36
CA LYS A 160 3.06 -27.79 34.43
C LYS A 160 2.40 -27.58 35.80
N ARG A 161 1.49 -26.61 35.90
CA ARG A 161 0.74 -26.33 37.14
C ARG A 161 -0.05 -27.55 37.63
N ARG A 162 -0.74 -28.25 36.73
CA ARG A 162 -1.47 -29.48 37.08
C ARG A 162 -0.54 -30.56 37.64
N LYS A 163 0.63 -30.76 37.02
CA LYS A 163 1.62 -31.74 37.52
C LYS A 163 2.13 -31.34 38.90
N GLU A 164 2.46 -30.06 39.11
CA GLU A 164 2.88 -29.54 40.42
C GLU A 164 1.79 -29.75 41.49
N GLU A 165 0.52 -29.53 41.16
CA GLU A 165 -0.61 -29.79 42.07
C GLU A 165 -0.79 -31.29 42.35
N GLU A 166 -0.69 -32.16 41.35
CA GLU A 166 -0.78 -33.62 41.50
C GLU A 166 0.37 -34.18 42.35
N ASP A 167 1.60 -33.70 42.12
CA ASP A 167 2.78 -34.11 42.87
C ASP A 167 2.71 -33.62 44.33
N ALA A 168 2.23 -32.39 44.57
CA ALA A 168 1.98 -31.89 45.92
C ALA A 168 0.93 -32.74 46.67
N ARG A 169 -0.15 -33.13 46.00
CA ARG A 169 -1.17 -34.02 46.59
C ARG A 169 -0.62 -35.40 46.92
N ARG A 170 0.17 -36.00 46.03
CA ARG A 170 0.82 -37.30 46.30
C ARG A 170 1.76 -37.23 47.49
N LEU A 171 2.46 -36.11 47.66
CA LEU A 171 3.37 -35.90 48.78
C LEU A 171 2.60 -35.80 50.11
N GLN A 172 1.49 -35.07 50.13
CA GLN A 172 0.57 -35.01 51.29
C GLN A 172 0.00 -36.40 51.63
N GLU A 173 -0.50 -37.13 50.64
CA GLU A 173 -1.04 -38.49 50.85
C GLU A 173 0.04 -39.47 51.39
N ALA A 174 1.29 -39.33 50.94
CA ALA A 174 2.42 -40.12 51.44
C ALA A 174 2.79 -39.78 52.89
N GLU A 175 2.82 -38.49 53.24
CA GLU A 175 3.04 -38.02 54.62
C GLU A 175 1.94 -38.51 55.55
N GLU A 176 0.67 -38.40 55.15
CA GLU A 176 -0.47 -38.89 55.94
C GLU A 176 -0.42 -40.42 56.14
N ALA A 177 -0.05 -41.17 55.10
CA ALA A 177 0.11 -42.62 55.19
C ALA A 177 1.26 -43.03 56.13
N GLU A 178 2.37 -42.28 56.14
CA GLU A 178 3.47 -42.51 57.07
C GLU A 178 3.05 -42.24 58.52
N VAL A 179 2.37 -41.11 58.77
CA VAL A 179 1.84 -40.77 60.09
C VAL A 179 0.85 -41.84 60.59
N ALA A 180 -0.02 -42.34 59.71
CA ALA A 180 -0.96 -43.41 60.05
C ALA A 180 -0.25 -44.72 60.44
N ARG A 181 0.83 -45.09 59.72
CA ARG A 181 1.66 -46.27 60.06
C ARG A 181 2.32 -46.12 61.42
N GLN A 182 2.94 -44.97 61.69
CA GLN A 182 3.60 -44.70 62.98
C GLN A 182 2.60 -44.72 64.15
N LYS A 183 1.38 -44.24 63.94
CA LYS A 183 0.31 -44.31 64.95
C LYS A 183 -0.12 -45.75 65.23
N ALA A 184 -0.30 -46.56 64.19
CA ALA A 184 -0.67 -47.97 64.34
C ALA A 184 0.40 -48.78 65.09
N GLU A 185 1.68 -48.52 64.86
CA GLU A 185 2.78 -49.15 65.62
C GLU A 185 2.81 -48.75 67.10
N ARG A 186 2.34 -47.55 67.46
CA ARG A 186 2.28 -47.11 68.86
C ARG A 186 1.08 -47.65 69.63
N GLU A 187 0.02 -48.07 68.93
CA GLU A 187 -1.23 -48.56 69.52
C GLU A 187 -1.28 -50.11 69.62
N ALA A 188 -0.27 -50.82 69.12
CA ALA A 188 -0.10 -52.28 69.18
C ALA A 188 0.88 -52.71 70.28
#